data_AF-A0A7R9L7A4-F1
#
_entry.id   AF-A0A7R9L7A4-F1
#
_cell.length_a   1.000
_cell.length_b   1.000
_cell.length_c   1.000
_cell.angle_alpha   90.00
_cell.angle_beta   90.00
_cell.angle_gamma   90.00
#
_symmetry.space_group_name_H-M   'P 1'
#
loop_
_entity.id
_entity.type
_entity.pdbx_description
1 polymer ?
#
loop_
_entity_poly.entity_id
_entity_poly.type
_entity_poly.pdbx_seq_one_letter_code
_entity_poly.pdbx_strand_id
1 'polypeptide(L)'
;MILYEEFVFELSRTHTSRASHISLAIFSVNMISYVIAAIIFSPGPPYRTDIFSNKWYLLVVLINFALVASVILFPPQIVLTFLNFRDIPFHFKLILFTISIANFIFCYVWEVVILQGIVFNWFLPKMRSIRAPIHPY
;
A
#
# COMPACT_ATOMS: atom_id res chain seq x y z
N MET A 1 47.37 -1.69 23.40
CA MET A 1 46.30 -2.55 23.93
C MET A 1 45.08 -1.66 24.07
N ILE A 2 44.18 -1.70 23.09
CA ILE A 2 42.96 -0.87 23.10
C ILE A 2 42.00 -1.55 24.06
N LEU A 3 41.68 -0.88 25.17
CA LEU A 3 40.66 -1.32 26.13
C LEU A 3 39.32 -1.29 25.40
N TYR A 4 38.76 -2.46 25.11
CA TYR A 4 37.36 -2.57 24.72
C TYR A 4 36.53 -2.28 25.97
N GLU A 5 35.83 -1.15 26.02
CA GLU A 5 34.69 -1.01 26.91
C GLU A 5 33.59 -1.94 26.41
N GLU A 6 33.09 -2.82 27.28
CA GLU A 6 31.93 -3.65 26.96
C GLU A 6 30.71 -2.75 26.72
N PHE A 7 29.92 -3.07 25.69
CA PHE A 7 28.68 -2.37 25.43
C PHE A 7 27.69 -2.66 26.56
N VAL A 8 27.57 -1.72 27.49
CA VAL A 8 26.53 -1.73 28.52
C VAL A 8 25.34 -0.92 27.98
N PHE A 9 24.23 -1.60 27.74
CA PHE A 9 23.00 -0.93 27.30
C PHE A 9 22.43 -0.07 28.44
N GLU A 10 22.72 1.23 28.40
CA GLU A 10 22.13 2.20 29.32
C GLU A 10 20.79 2.72 28.78
N LEU A 11 19.68 2.26 29.39
CA LEU A 11 18.31 2.67 29.03
C LEU A 11 18.09 4.20 29.15
N SER A 12 18.84 4.88 30.03
CA SER A 12 18.73 6.32 30.28
C SER A 12 19.46 7.20 29.25
N ARG A 13 20.46 6.65 28.53
CA ARG A 13 21.21 7.35 27.47
C ARG A 13 20.73 7.00 26.06
N THR A 14 19.67 6.19 25.96
CA THR A 14 19.15 5.79 24.65
C THR A 14 18.46 6.98 23.99
N HIS A 15 19.00 7.43 22.86
CA HIS A 15 18.37 8.48 22.05
C HIS A 15 17.09 7.93 21.41
N THR A 16 15.94 8.13 22.04
CA THR A 16 14.64 7.84 21.42
C THR A 16 14.31 8.95 20.43
N SER A 17 13.79 8.58 19.25
CA SER A 17 13.33 9.57 18.28
C SER A 17 12.16 10.36 18.88
N ARG A 18 12.16 11.68 18.72
CA ARG A 18 11.06 12.52 19.21
C ARG A 18 9.81 12.29 18.37
N ALA A 19 8.64 12.32 19.01
CA ALA A 19 7.37 12.24 18.32
C ALA A 19 7.22 13.38 17.30
N SER A 20 6.95 13.02 16.05
CA SER A 20 6.85 13.95 14.93
C SER A 20 5.54 13.76 14.17
N HIS A 21 4.96 14.89 13.74
CA HIS A 21 3.77 14.92 12.88
C HIS A 21 4.05 14.32 11.49
N ILE A 22 5.28 14.51 11.00
CA ILE A 22 5.71 14.05 9.68
C ILE A 22 5.73 12.52 9.64
N SER A 23 6.16 11.87 10.73
CA SER A 23 6.20 10.41 10.83
C SER A 23 4.81 9.80 10.72
N LEU A 24 3.81 10.39 11.37
CA LEU A 24 2.42 9.97 11.25
C LEU A 24 1.93 10.16 9.81
N ALA A 25 2.20 11.31 9.19
CA ALA A 25 1.78 11.59 7.82
C ALA A 25 2.35 10.57 6.82
N ILE A 26 3.65 10.27 6.91
CA ILE A 26 4.31 9.27 6.07
C ILE A 26 3.72 7.88 6.30
N PHE A 27 3.50 7.51 7.57
CA PHE A 27 2.89 6.24 7.93
C PHE A 27 1.48 6.09 7.33
N SER A 28 0.64 7.13 7.46
CA SER A 28 -0.71 7.16 6.86
C SER A 28 -0.69 6.98 5.34
N VAL A 29 0.20 7.69 4.64
CA VAL A 29 0.33 7.60 3.18
C VAL A 29 0.80 6.20 2.76
N ASN A 30 1.74 5.61 3.48
CA ASN A 30 2.22 4.25 3.19
C ASN A 30 1.11 3.21 3.38
N MET A 31 0.39 3.25 4.51
CA MET A 31 -0.69 2.31 4.80
C MET A 31 -1.74 2.28 3.70
N ILE A 32 -2.23 3.45 3.27
CA ILE A 32 -3.27 3.52 2.26
C ILE A 32 -2.75 3.13 0.87
N SER A 33 -1.48 3.43 0.56
CA SER A 33 -0.84 3.01 -0.68
C SER A 33 -0.73 1.48 -0.80
N TYR A 34 -0.46 0.77 0.30
CA TYR A 34 -0.45 -0.70 0.30
C TYR A 34 -1.83 -1.29 0.04
N VAL A 35 -2.88 -0.71 0.64
CA VAL A 35 -4.26 -1.17 0.38
C VAL A 35 -4.66 -0.91 -1.07
N ILE A 36 -4.33 0.28 -1.60
CA ILE A 36 -4.55 0.64 -3.01
C ILE A 36 -3.83 -0.36 -3.93
N ALA A 37 -2.56 -0.66 -3.67
CA ALA A 37 -1.78 -1.62 -4.46
C ALA A 37 -2.39 -3.03 -4.39
N ALA A 38 -2.86 -3.47 -3.23
CA ALA A 38 -3.54 -4.76 -3.10
C ALA A 38 -4.80 -4.84 -3.98
N ILE A 39 -5.62 -3.79 -3.98
CA ILE A 39 -6.82 -3.71 -4.83
C ILE A 39 -6.43 -3.74 -6.31
N ILE A 40 -5.49 -2.88 -6.71
CA ILE A 40 -5.18 -2.61 -8.11
C ILE A 40 -4.40 -3.75 -8.76
N PHE A 41 -3.58 -4.49 -8.00
CA PHE A 41 -2.88 -5.68 -8.50
C PHE A 41 -3.65 -6.98 -8.32
N SER A 42 -4.91 -6.91 -7.91
CA SER A 42 -5.76 -8.10 -7.89
C SER A 42 -6.47 -8.49 -9.20
N PRO A 43 -6.44 -7.76 -10.35
CA PRO A 43 -7.23 -8.14 -11.51
C PRO A 43 -6.74 -9.44 -12.16
N GLY A 44 -7.73 -10.23 -12.60
CA GLY A 44 -7.60 -11.60 -13.07
C GLY A 44 -7.36 -11.89 -14.56
N PRO A 45 -7.50 -11.00 -15.57
CA PRO A 45 -7.34 -11.43 -16.97
C PRO A 45 -5.86 -11.65 -17.36
N PRO A 46 -5.49 -12.58 -18.28
CA PRO A 46 -6.35 -13.53 -19.02
C PRO A 46 -6.48 -14.91 -18.36
N TYR A 47 -5.73 -15.21 -17.29
CA TYR A 47 -5.58 -16.57 -16.75
C TYR A 47 -6.31 -16.81 -15.42
N ARG A 48 -6.91 -15.79 -14.78
CA ARG A 48 -7.62 -15.88 -13.51
C ARG A 48 -9.03 -15.30 -13.59
N THR A 49 -9.93 -15.83 -12.76
CA THR A 49 -11.26 -15.26 -12.57
C THR A 49 -11.18 -13.93 -11.85
N ASP A 50 -12.19 -13.09 -12.06
CA ASP A 50 -12.28 -11.76 -11.46
C ASP A 50 -12.21 -11.82 -9.93
N ILE A 51 -11.75 -10.73 -9.32
CA ILE A 51 -11.58 -10.56 -7.86
C ILE A 51 -12.87 -10.86 -7.11
N PHE A 52 -14.01 -10.52 -7.72
CA PHE A 52 -15.34 -10.75 -7.16
C PHE A 52 -15.68 -12.23 -6.95
N SER A 53 -14.98 -13.15 -7.63
CA SER A 53 -15.14 -14.59 -7.40
C SER A 53 -14.65 -15.00 -6.01
N ASN A 54 -13.65 -14.31 -5.46
CA ASN A 54 -13.11 -14.61 -4.13
C ASN A 54 -13.67 -13.62 -3.09
N LYS A 55 -14.83 -13.97 -2.54
CA LYS A 55 -15.52 -13.16 -1.51
C LYS A 55 -14.67 -12.95 -0.25
N TRP A 56 -13.84 -13.93 0.12
CA TRP A 56 -12.95 -13.82 1.29
C TRP A 56 -11.88 -12.77 1.08
N TYR A 57 -11.25 -12.76 -0.09
CA TYR A 57 -10.26 -11.76 -0.44
C TYR A 57 -10.86 -10.35 -0.45
N LEU A 58 -12.02 -10.20 -1.11
CA LEU A 58 -12.73 -8.92 -1.15
C LEU A 58 -13.09 -8.43 0.27
N LEU A 59 -13.58 -9.31 1.13
CA LEU A 59 -13.89 -8.99 2.53
C LEU A 59 -12.66 -8.53 3.31
N VAL A 60 -11.52 -9.23 3.18
CA VAL A 60 -10.26 -8.84 3.84
C VAL A 60 -9.79 -7.47 3.36
N VAL A 61 -9.87 -7.20 2.05
CA VAL A 61 -9.47 -5.91 1.48
C VAL A 61 -10.37 -4.78 1.96
N LEU A 62 -11.70 -4.99 2.02
CA LEU A 62 -12.63 -4.00 2.56
C LEU A 62 -12.39 -3.72 4.05
N ILE A 63 -12.14 -4.76 4.86
CA ILE A 63 -11.80 -4.60 6.27
C ILE A 63 -10.49 -3.82 6.42
N ASN A 64 -9.47 -4.14 5.63
CA ASN A 64 -8.20 -3.41 5.64
C ASN A 64 -8.39 -1.95 5.26
N PHE A 65 -9.17 -1.67 4.21
CA PHE A 65 -9.48 -0.30 3.79
C PHE A 65 -10.20 0.47 4.90
N ALA A 66 -11.23 -0.13 5.52
CA ALA A 66 -11.95 0.51 6.62
C ALA A 66 -11.07 0.75 7.85
N LEU A 67 -10.19 -0.20 8.18
CA LEU A 67 -9.23 -0.07 9.29
C LEU A 67 -8.19 1.01 9.02
N VAL A 68 -7.61 1.05 7.82
CA VAL A 68 -6.67 2.11 7.45
C VAL A 68 -7.35 3.48 7.45
N ALA A 69 -8.57 3.58 6.88
CA ALA A 69 -9.32 4.83 6.86
C ALA A 69 -9.66 5.33 8.28
N SER A 70 -10.03 4.42 9.19
CA SER A 70 -10.30 4.78 10.59
C SER A 70 -9.05 5.26 11.31
N VAL A 71 -7.89 4.62 11.10
CA VAL A 71 -6.60 5.03 11.67
C VAL A 71 -6.15 6.40 11.15
N ILE A 72 -6.41 6.72 9.88
CA ILE A 72 -6.05 8.02 9.29
C ILE A 72 -6.92 9.16 9.85
N LEU A 73 -8.24 8.95 9.92
CA LEU A 73 -9.19 9.97 10.38
C LEU A 73 -9.13 10.17 11.91
N PHE A 74 -9.09 9.06 12.64
CA PHE A 74 -9.12 9.01 14.11
C PHE A 74 -8.01 8.07 14.61
N PRO A 75 -6.74 8.51 14.63
CA PRO A 75 -5.64 7.67 15.08
C PRO A 75 -5.87 7.27 16.55
N PRO A 76 -6.01 5.97 16.84
CA PRO A 76 -6.24 5.53 18.21
C PRO A 76 -5.01 5.82 19.07
N GLN A 77 -5.22 6.22 20.32
CA GLN A 77 -4.13 6.59 21.24
C GLN A 77 -3.10 5.47 21.40
N ILE A 78 -3.53 4.21 21.30
CA ILE A 78 -2.65 3.03 21.35
C ILE A 78 -1.60 3.09 20.24
N VAL A 79 -2.02 3.41 19.01
CA VAL A 79 -1.14 3.51 17.85
C VAL A 79 -0.18 4.68 18.00
N LEU A 80 -0.67 5.83 18.49
CA LEU A 80 0.17 7.01 18.74
C LEU A 80 1.24 6.76 19.80
N THR A 81 0.87 6.12 20.92
CA THR A 81 1.80 5.83 22.02
C THR A 81 2.79 4.74 21.63
N PHE A 82 2.34 3.68 20.96
CA PHE A 82 3.20 2.56 20.57
C PHE A 82 4.24 2.97 19.51
N LEU A 83 3.82 3.77 18.53
CA LEU A 83 4.71 4.25 17.45
C LEU A 83 5.40 5.58 17.79
N ASN A 84 5.13 6.14 18.98
CA ASN A 84 5.65 7.43 19.44
C ASN A 84 5.41 8.55 18.41
N PHE A 85 4.16 8.70 17.98
CA PHE A 85 3.74 9.69 16.99
C PHE A 85 3.01 10.87 17.63
N ARG A 86 3.07 12.03 16.97
CA ARG A 86 2.32 13.22 17.36
C ARG A 86 1.10 13.39 16.47
N ASP A 87 -0.05 13.69 17.10
CA ASP A 87 -1.32 13.82 16.37
C ASP A 87 -1.35 15.04 15.46
N ILE A 88 -1.86 14.82 14.25
CA ILE A 88 -1.92 15.80 13.17
C ILE A 88 -3.24 16.59 13.24
N PRO A 89 -3.24 17.90 12.88
CA PRO A 89 -4.48 18.68 12.79
C PRO A 89 -5.49 18.10 11.78
N PHE A 90 -6.77 18.18 12.10
CA PHE A 90 -7.85 17.57 11.30
C PHE A 90 -7.87 18.01 9.83
N HIS A 91 -7.56 19.29 9.54
CA HIS A 91 -7.48 19.80 8.17
C HIS A 91 -6.44 19.04 7.32
N PHE A 92 -5.31 18.67 7.91
CA PHE A 92 -4.26 17.95 7.19
C PHE A 92 -4.63 16.48 6.97
N LYS A 93 -5.38 15.87 7.90
CA LYS A 93 -5.94 14.51 7.72
C LYS A 93 -6.86 14.45 6.50
N LEU A 94 -7.70 15.47 6.30
CA LEU A 94 -8.56 15.58 5.12
C LEU A 94 -7.75 15.71 3.82
N ILE A 95 -6.69 16.54 3.82
CA ILE A 95 -5.80 16.69 2.67
C ILE A 95 -5.15 15.34 2.31
N LEU A 96 -4.63 14.61 3.31
CA LEU A 96 -4.06 13.28 3.10
C LEU A 96 -5.09 12.31 2.51
N PHE A 97 -6.33 12.35 2.98
CA PHE A 97 -7.40 11.52 2.46
C PHE A 97 -7.75 11.85 1.00
N THR A 98 -7.83 13.15 0.65
CA THR A 98 -8.05 13.58 -0.74
C THR A 98 -6.90 13.15 -1.66
N ILE A 99 -5.65 13.30 -1.22
CA ILE A 99 -4.47 12.85 -1.98
C ILE A 99 -4.52 11.33 -2.19
N SER A 100 -4.93 10.58 -1.17
CA SER A 100 -5.10 9.14 -1.28
C SER A 100 -6.15 8.74 -2.33
N ILE A 101 -7.29 9.43 -2.37
CA ILE A 101 -8.31 9.18 -3.41
C ILE A 101 -7.74 9.49 -4.80
N ALA A 102 -7.02 10.59 -4.95
CA ALA A 102 -6.36 10.93 -6.21
C ALA A 102 -5.36 9.85 -6.64
N ASN A 103 -4.58 9.32 -5.70
CA ASN A 103 -3.63 8.23 -5.96
C ASN A 103 -4.36 6.95 -6.39
N PHE A 104 -5.47 6.60 -5.72
CA PHE A 104 -6.30 5.46 -6.11
C PHE A 104 -6.82 5.58 -7.54
N ILE A 105 -7.36 6.76 -7.91
CA ILE A 105 -7.84 7.02 -9.27
C ILE A 105 -6.69 6.93 -10.27
N PHE A 106 -5.55 7.52 -9.98
CA PHE A 106 -4.38 7.49 -10.85
C PHE A 106 -3.90 6.07 -11.12
N CYS A 107 -3.72 5.28 -10.06
CA CYS A 107 -3.30 3.89 -10.21
C CYS A 107 -4.37 3.03 -10.91
N TYR A 108 -5.66 3.30 -10.71
CA TYR A 108 -6.73 2.59 -11.41
C TYR A 108 -6.71 2.89 -12.91
N VAL A 109 -6.56 4.16 -13.29
CA VAL A 109 -6.41 4.57 -14.70
C VAL A 109 -5.17 3.93 -15.31
N TRP A 110 -4.06 3.89 -14.56
CA TRP A 110 -2.82 3.23 -15.00
C TRP A 110 -3.05 1.75 -15.32
N GLU A 111 -3.71 1.00 -14.42
CA GLU A 111 -4.03 -0.42 -14.61
C GLU A 111 -4.90 -0.64 -15.86
N VAL A 112 -5.99 0.13 -16.00
CA VAL A 112 -6.94 -0.06 -17.12
C VAL A 112 -6.32 0.37 -18.46
N VAL A 113 -5.68 1.53 -18.52
CA VAL A 113 -5.18 2.08 -19.79
C VAL A 113 -3.91 1.36 -20.24
N ILE A 114 -2.95 1.14 -19.34
CA ILE A 114 -1.64 0.62 -19.72
C ILE A 114 -1.64 -0.90 -19.73
N LEU A 115 -2.07 -1.54 -18.64
CA LEU A 115 -2.01 -3.00 -18.57
C LEU A 115 -3.09 -3.62 -19.45
N GLN A 116 -4.36 -3.25 -19.27
CA GLN A 116 -5.42 -3.84 -20.09
C GLN A 116 -5.40 -3.31 -21.53
N GLY A 117 -5.16 -2.02 -21.76
CA GLY A 117 -5.12 -1.44 -23.10
C GLY A 117 -3.87 -1.81 -23.91
N ILE A 118 -2.68 -1.47 -23.41
CA ILE A 118 -1.43 -1.57 -24.18
C ILE A 118 -0.89 -3.01 -24.18
N VAL A 119 -0.83 -3.68 -23.02
CA VAL A 119 -0.22 -5.02 -22.96
C VAL A 119 -1.08 -6.06 -23.68
N PHE A 120 -2.40 -6.07 -23.48
CA PHE A 120 -3.24 -7.04 -24.19
C PHE A 120 -3.35 -6.76 -25.67
N ASN A 121 -3.60 -5.51 -26.06
CA ASN A 121 -3.93 -5.21 -27.45
C ASN A 121 -2.70 -5.10 -28.35
N TRP A 122 -1.53 -4.74 -27.79
CA TRP A 122 -0.30 -4.58 -28.58
C TRP A 122 0.73 -5.68 -28.31
N PHE A 123 0.95 -6.04 -27.05
CA PHE A 123 2.06 -6.93 -26.69
C PHE A 123 1.73 -8.42 -26.90
N LEU A 124 0.55 -8.89 -26.45
CA LEU A 124 0.12 -10.29 -26.63
C LEU A 124 0.02 -10.74 -28.10
N PRO A 125 -0.61 -10.00 -29.03
CA PRO A 125 -0.69 -10.45 -30.43
C PRO A 125 0.67 -10.48 -31.11
N LYS A 126 1.55 -9.52 -30.78
CA LYS A 126 2.93 -9.48 -31.30
C LYS A 126 3.76 -10.65 -30.79
N MET A 127 3.58 -11.07 -29.54
CA MET A 127 4.21 -12.29 -29.00
C MET A 127 3.61 -13.58 -29.57
N ARG A 128 2.29 -13.64 -29.79
CA ARG A 128 1.65 -14.80 -30.44
C ARG A 128 2.16 -15.02 -31.86
N SER A 129 2.48 -13.95 -32.59
CA SER A 129 3.09 -14.07 -33.92
C SER A 129 4.49 -14.72 -33.92
N ILE A 130 5.17 -14.77 -32.77
CA ILE A 130 6.52 -15.33 -32.62
C ILE A 130 6.48 -16.79 -32.13
N ARG A 131 5.40 -17.22 -31.46
CA ARG A 131 5.23 -18.62 -31.02
C ARG A 131 4.51 -19.43 -32.10
N ALA A 132 5.21 -20.43 -32.66
CA ALA A 132 4.68 -21.39 -33.63
C ALA A 132 3.35 -22.04 -33.17
N PRO A 133 2.49 -22.50 -34.11
CA PRO A 133 1.18 -23.09 -33.77
C PRO A 133 1.35 -24.28 -32.83
N ILE A 134 0.59 -24.25 -31.73
CA ILE A 134 0.55 -25.33 -30.74
C ILE A 134 -0.23 -26.48 -31.39
N HIS A 135 0.43 -27.63 -31.59
CA HIS A 135 -0.22 -28.81 -32.13
C HIS A 135 -1.36 -29.27 -31.20
N PRO A 136 -2.60 -29.40 -31.71
CA PRO A 136 -3.65 -30.07 -30.96
C PRO A 136 -3.33 -31.57 -30.93
N TYR A 137 -3.28 -32.14 -29.73
CA TYR A 137 -3.35 -33.59 -29.52
C TYR A 137 -4.81 -33.99 -29.31
#